data_AF-A0A8T2T756-F1
#
_entry.id   AF-A0A8T2T756-F1
#
_cell.length_a   1.000
_cell.length_b   1.000
_cell.length_c   1.000
_cell.angle_alpha   90.00
_cell.angle_beta   90.00
_cell.angle_gamma   90.00
#
_symmetry.space_group_name_H-M   'P 1'
#
loop_
_entity.id
_entity.type
_entity.pdbx_description
1 polymer ?
#
loop_
_entity_poly.entity_id
_entity_poly.type
_entity_poly.pdbx_seq_one_letter_code
_entity_poly.pdbx_strand_id
1 'polypeptide(L)'
;MAGDHHASGHHPHGHYPGYPKNVWSLTGGWYCNPRHWRRNTAIALTGIFLVCIPIAMKSAELEERSPPPIRPIPSQLWSKKIQEFPPK
;
A
#
# COMPACT_ATOMS: atom_id res chain seq x y z
N MET A 1 -40.99 1.29 -17.41
CA MET A 1 -41.01 2.46 -18.32
C MET A 1 -40.86 3.70 -17.47
N ALA A 2 -40.04 4.64 -17.94
CA ALA A 2 -39.46 5.75 -17.18
C ALA A 2 -40.50 6.71 -16.60
N GLY A 3 -40.22 7.22 -15.39
CA GLY A 3 -40.96 8.30 -14.76
C GLY A 3 -39.96 9.29 -14.18
N ASP A 4 -40.00 10.49 -14.72
CA ASP A 4 -39.02 11.54 -14.60
C ASP A 4 -39.01 12.16 -13.20
N HIS A 5 -37.84 12.22 -12.55
CA HIS A 5 -37.70 12.92 -11.27
C HIS A 5 -37.11 14.32 -11.50
N HIS A 6 -38.05 15.27 -11.49
CA HIS A 6 -37.85 16.71 -11.58
C HIS A 6 -36.93 17.25 -10.48
N ALA A 7 -36.00 18.10 -10.90
CA ALA A 7 -35.18 18.95 -10.05
C ALA A 7 -36.01 20.03 -9.36
N SER A 8 -35.80 20.26 -8.06
CA SER A 8 -36.19 21.51 -7.39
C SER A 8 -35.39 21.76 -6.10
N GLY A 9 -34.50 22.75 -6.19
CA GLY A 9 -34.07 23.78 -5.22
C GLY A 9 -33.90 23.53 -3.71
N HIS A 10 -32.70 23.82 -3.19
CA HIS A 10 -32.35 24.88 -2.20
C HIS A 10 -30.95 24.65 -1.57
N HIS A 11 -30.09 25.69 -1.56
CA HIS A 11 -28.68 25.77 -1.07
C HIS A 11 -28.62 25.88 0.49
N PRO A 12 -27.50 25.69 1.28
CA PRO A 12 -26.14 26.22 1.05
C PRO A 12 -24.95 25.55 1.81
N HIS A 13 -24.10 24.74 1.20
CA HIS A 13 -22.71 24.53 1.68
C HIS A 13 -21.83 24.22 0.47
N GLY A 14 -20.73 24.97 0.31
CA GLY A 14 -19.86 25.04 -0.88
C GLY A 14 -19.81 23.77 -1.73
N HIS A 15 -20.65 23.72 -2.77
CA HIS A 15 -20.64 22.65 -3.76
C HIS A 15 -19.65 23.06 -4.84
N TYR A 16 -18.48 22.45 -4.83
CA TYR A 16 -17.61 22.39 -6.00
C TYR A 16 -18.45 21.90 -7.19
N PRO A 17 -18.26 22.47 -8.41
CA PRO A 17 -19.06 22.09 -9.58
C PRO A 17 -19.08 20.57 -9.73
N GLY A 18 -20.28 20.02 -9.87
CA GLY A 18 -20.55 18.58 -9.75
C GLY A 18 -19.58 17.74 -10.58
N TYR A 19 -18.77 16.94 -9.90
CA TYR A 19 -17.80 16.05 -10.53
C TYR A 19 -18.52 14.90 -11.26
N PRO A 20 -18.01 14.46 -12.43
CA PRO A 20 -18.64 13.41 -13.22
C PRO A 20 -18.58 12.07 -12.46
N LYS A 21 -19.76 11.56 -12.09
CA LYS A 21 -19.90 10.36 -11.24
C LYS A 21 -19.54 9.05 -11.95
N ASN A 22 -19.52 9.06 -13.28
CA ASN A 22 -19.33 7.86 -14.12
C ASN A 22 -17.90 7.74 -14.66
N VAL A 23 -17.00 8.64 -14.26
CA VAL A 23 -15.59 8.57 -14.67
C VAL A 23 -14.85 7.66 -13.69
N TRP A 24 -14.21 6.64 -14.22
CA TRP A 24 -13.40 5.72 -13.44
C TRP A 24 -11.93 6.17 -13.43
N SER A 25 -11.30 6.15 -12.26
CA SER A 25 -9.88 6.46 -12.06
C SER A 25 -9.25 5.42 -11.13
N LEU A 26 -8.01 5.03 -11.45
CA LEU A 26 -7.23 4.05 -10.68
C LEU A 26 -6.95 4.49 -9.24
N THR A 27 -6.72 5.79 -9.03
CA THR A 27 -6.31 6.35 -7.73
C THR A 27 -7.48 6.85 -6.89
N GLY A 28 -8.70 6.82 -7.44
CA GLY A 28 -9.88 7.48 -6.90
C GLY A 28 -10.25 8.76 -7.66
N GLY A 29 -11.47 9.24 -7.41
CA GLY A 29 -12.02 10.47 -7.96
C GLY A 29 -12.07 11.62 -6.94
N TRP A 30 -12.85 12.63 -7.24
CA TRP A 30 -13.03 13.79 -6.37
C TRP A 30 -13.72 13.41 -5.05
N TYR A 31 -13.14 13.84 -3.93
CA TYR A 31 -13.65 13.59 -2.57
C TYR A 31 -13.91 12.10 -2.26
N CYS A 32 -12.93 11.24 -2.54
CA CYS A 32 -13.01 9.82 -2.23
C CYS A 32 -13.22 9.55 -0.72
N ASN A 33 -14.46 9.22 -0.34
CA ASN A 33 -14.81 8.69 0.97
C ASN A 33 -15.59 7.36 0.84
N PRO A 34 -14.91 6.26 0.46
CA PRO A 34 -15.58 4.98 0.31
C PRO A 34 -16.00 4.42 1.68
N ARG A 35 -17.25 3.98 1.80
CA ARG A 35 -17.84 3.48 3.05
C ARG A 35 -17.00 2.41 3.77
N HIS A 36 -16.26 1.58 3.03
CA HIS A 36 -15.49 0.46 3.58
C HIS A 36 -13.97 0.65 3.46
N TRP A 37 -13.47 1.90 3.45
CA TRP A 37 -12.04 2.19 3.26
C TRP A 37 -11.15 1.36 4.19
N ARG A 38 -11.51 1.25 5.48
CA ARG A 38 -10.73 0.50 6.49
C ARG A 38 -10.56 -0.97 6.14
N ARG A 39 -11.67 -1.63 5.75
CA ARG A 39 -11.66 -3.05 5.38
C ARG A 39 -10.83 -3.29 4.13
N ASN A 40 -10.97 -2.43 3.12
CA ASN A 40 -10.24 -2.56 1.87
C ASN A 40 -8.74 -2.38 2.07
N THR A 41 -8.32 -1.39 2.89
CA THR A 41 -6.93 -1.20 3.27
C THR A 41 -6.39 -2.37 4.08
N ALA A 42 -7.18 -2.92 5.01
CA ALA A 42 -6.78 -4.10 5.78
C ALA A 42 -6.52 -5.31 4.88
N ILE A 43 -7.39 -5.58 3.90
CA ILE A 43 -7.19 -6.67 2.93
C ILE A 43 -5.93 -6.43 2.10
N ALA A 44 -5.73 -5.21 1.60
CA ALA A 44 -4.55 -4.86 0.81
C ALA A 44 -3.25 -5.04 1.61
N LEU A 45 -3.20 -4.54 2.84
CA LEU A 45 -2.03 -4.70 3.72
C LEU A 45 -1.78 -6.17 4.06
N THR A 46 -2.82 -6.94 4.36
CA THR A 46 -2.69 -8.39 4.60
C THR A 46 -2.07 -9.08 3.38
N GLY A 47 -2.56 -8.79 2.16
CA GLY A 47 -1.98 -9.33 0.94
C GLY A 47 -0.50 -8.97 0.76
N ILE A 48 -0.15 -7.69 1.01
CA ILE A 48 1.24 -7.22 0.95
C ILE A 48 2.12 -7.98 1.96
N PHE A 49 1.70 -8.07 3.22
CA PHE A 49 2.50 -8.77 4.24
C PHE A 49 2.65 -10.26 3.94
N LEU A 50 1.59 -10.92 3.47
CA LEU A 50 1.64 -12.34 3.10
C LEU A 50 2.66 -12.62 1.99
N VAL A 51 2.87 -11.67 1.08
CA VAL A 51 3.85 -11.81 -0.01
C VAL A 51 5.24 -11.33 0.40
N CYS A 52 5.34 -10.15 1.03
CA CYS A 52 6.63 -9.54 1.35
C CYS A 52 7.40 -10.27 2.45
N ILE A 53 6.73 -10.84 3.46
CA ILE A 53 7.40 -11.56 4.55
C ILE A 53 8.19 -12.77 4.06
N PRO A 54 7.62 -13.75 3.31
CA PRO A 54 8.38 -14.90 2.84
C PRO A 54 9.49 -14.49 1.85
N ILE A 55 9.25 -13.48 1.01
CA ILE A 55 10.28 -12.93 0.12
C ILE A 55 11.43 -12.34 0.93
N ALA A 56 11.15 -11.56 1.97
CA ALA A 56 12.18 -10.98 2.82
C ALA A 56 12.97 -12.05 3.58
N MET A 57 12.30 -13.06 4.13
CA MET A 57 12.96 -14.20 4.78
C MET A 57 13.88 -14.94 3.79
N LYS A 58 13.40 -15.21 2.57
CA LYS A 58 14.21 -15.88 1.56
C LYS A 58 15.37 -15.00 1.08
N SER A 59 15.12 -13.71 0.91
CA SER A 59 16.15 -12.73 0.55
C SER A 59 17.26 -12.68 1.59
N ALA A 60 16.93 -12.70 2.88
CA ALA A 60 17.92 -12.69 3.96
C ALA A 60 18.76 -13.98 4.02
N GLU A 61 18.18 -15.13 3.66
CA GLU A 61 18.93 -16.39 3.57
C GLU A 61 19.89 -16.46 2.38
N LEU A 62 19.50 -15.82 1.27
CA LEU A 62 20.30 -15.76 0.06
C LEU A 62 21.35 -14.65 0.09
N GLU A 63 21.26 -13.71 1.05
CA GLU A 63 22.22 -12.63 1.17
C GLU A 63 23.60 -13.17 1.54
N GLU A 64 24.51 -13.10 0.58
CA GLU A 64 25.91 -13.49 0.73
C GLU A 64 26.80 -12.32 0.33
N ARG A 65 27.82 -12.01 1.14
CA ARG A 65 28.84 -11.02 0.83
C ARG A 65 30.24 -11.57 1.09
N SER A 66 31.00 -11.71 0.01
CA SER A 66 32.44 -11.90 0.03
C SER A 66 33.04 -10.73 -0.74
N PRO A 67 33.87 -9.84 -0.16
CA PRO A 67 34.50 -9.86 1.17
C PRO A 67 33.59 -9.43 2.34
N PRO A 68 33.98 -9.71 3.61
CA PRO A 68 33.21 -9.28 4.77
C PRO A 68 33.14 -7.74 4.89
N PRO A 69 32.06 -7.20 5.46
CA PRO A 69 31.86 -5.76 5.54
C PRO A 69 32.87 -5.10 6.50
N ILE A 70 33.51 -4.02 6.02
CA ILE A 70 34.51 -3.23 6.77
C ILE A 70 33.87 -2.44 7.93
N ARG A 71 32.55 -2.20 7.85
CA ARG A 71 31.75 -1.44 8.83
C ARG A 71 30.48 -2.19 9.17
N PRO A 72 29.91 -2.01 10.36
CA PRO A 72 28.63 -2.62 10.70
C PRO A 72 27.55 -2.13 9.74
N ILE A 73 26.81 -3.07 9.17
CA ILE A 73 25.70 -2.80 8.24
C ILE A 73 24.40 -3.39 8.80
N PRO A 74 23.26 -2.71 8.63
CA PRO A 74 22.01 -3.12 9.26
C PRO A 74 21.56 -4.53 8.84
N SER A 75 21.93 -5.00 7.64
CA SER A 75 21.58 -6.35 7.20
C SER A 75 22.27 -7.48 7.94
N GLN A 76 23.33 -7.19 8.70
CA GLN A 76 23.91 -8.16 9.63
C GLN A 76 22.92 -8.62 10.71
N LEU A 77 21.89 -7.82 11.04
CA LEU A 77 20.92 -8.18 12.07
C LEU A 77 19.99 -9.32 11.62
N TRP A 78 19.74 -9.46 10.31
CA TRP A 78 18.77 -10.42 9.78
C TRP A 78 19.36 -11.48 8.85
N SER A 79 20.57 -11.27 8.32
CA SER A 79 21.19 -12.18 7.36
C SER A 79 22.10 -13.20 8.04
N LYS A 80 21.64 -14.46 8.05
CA LYS A 80 22.29 -15.59 8.76
C LYS A 80 23.75 -15.79 8.32
N LYS A 81 24.02 -15.72 7.02
CA LYS A 81 25.37 -15.96 6.47
C LYS A 81 26.41 -14.93 6.92
N ILE A 82 25.99 -13.69 7.18
CA ILE A 82 26.93 -12.64 7.59
C ILE A 82 27.28 -12.76 9.09
N GLN A 83 26.37 -13.32 9.90
CA GLN A 83 26.63 -13.60 11.32
C GLN A 83 27.61 -14.77 11.52
N GLU A 84 27.58 -15.77 10.64
CA GLU A 84 28.43 -16.96 10.71
C GLU A 84 29.91 -16.69 10.40
N PHE A 85 30.18 -15.68 9.56
CA PHE A 85 31.54 -15.21 9.24
C PHE A 85 31.77 -13.81 9.80
N PRO A 86 31.85 -13.64 11.13
CA PRO A 86 32.16 -12.35 11.70
C PRO A 86 33.55 -11.89 11.23
N PRO A 87 33.75 -10.59 10.98
CA PRO A 87 35.08 -10.06 10.71
C PRO A 87 36.02 -10.35 11.90
N LYS A 88 37.26 -10.76 11.61
CA LYS A 88 38.31 -11.02 12.62
C LYS A 88 38.72 -9.74 13.35
#